data_AF-A0A397D7T1-F1
#
_entry.id   AF-A0A397D7T1-F1
#
_cell.length_a   1.000
_cell.length_b   1.000
_cell.length_c   1.000
_cell.angle_alpha   90.00
_cell.angle_beta   90.00
_cell.angle_gamma   90.00
#
_symmetry.space_group_name_H-M   'P 1'
#
loop_
_entity.id
_entity.type
_entity.pdbx_description
1 polymer ?
#
loop_
_entity_poly.entity_id
_entity_poly.type
_entity_poly.pdbx_seq_one_letter_code
_entity_poly.pdbx_strand_id
1 'polypeptide(L)'
;MKVHNANKKASTGGTKDQPTRLNTGQLIKSYWSFITKNDVAGLEVFLARHGHSVDMDSRLAAAMQATGLHVAVQKNNPAMASVLLEHGVNVNAQNKSQRAPFEFASWALVVDTIVDPLRQQVAALETSEQESAFREKSRLQDDRRSHLVLTKRTLKQLDDNVRAQRAISNELHAQLEESLSRYRYTIAQADAAKDLLDRQIECVAQMHRVKDEHTAEYNDKLGVVDAMVQCPNDEDVQVWGAYMACCLTAGTLLANQTQTQRILSMQNQKRLFLTG
;
A
#
# COMPACT_ATOMS: atom_id res chain seq x y z
N MET A 1 38.70 -25.70 -67.87
CA MET A 1 39.99 -25.70 -68.59
C MET A 1 41.09 -25.34 -67.60
N LYS A 2 42.23 -26.01 -67.73
CA LYS A 2 43.41 -25.96 -66.84
C LYS A 2 44.17 -24.62 -66.88
N VAL A 3 45.05 -24.48 -65.89
CA VAL A 3 46.33 -23.71 -65.81
C VAL A 3 46.22 -22.17 -65.85
N HIS A 4 46.81 -21.43 -64.90
CA HIS A 4 48.27 -21.30 -64.79
C HIS A 4 48.80 -21.08 -63.36
N ASN A 5 49.90 -21.79 -63.14
CA ASN A 5 50.90 -21.69 -62.09
C ASN A 5 51.74 -20.41 -62.24
N ALA A 6 52.04 -19.72 -61.13
CA ALA A 6 53.18 -18.79 -61.05
C ALA A 6 53.76 -18.76 -59.63
N ASN A 7 54.57 -19.78 -59.39
CA ASN A 7 55.67 -19.85 -58.43
C ASN A 7 56.46 -18.51 -58.33
N LYS A 8 56.45 -17.86 -57.15
CA LYS A 8 57.51 -16.93 -56.74
C LYS A 8 58.17 -17.45 -55.47
N LYS A 9 59.29 -18.12 -55.67
CA LYS A 9 60.31 -18.36 -54.66
C LYS A 9 60.88 -17.02 -54.20
N ALA A 10 60.81 -16.75 -52.90
CA ALA A 10 61.70 -15.82 -52.22
C ALA A 10 62.19 -16.52 -50.94
N SER A 11 63.22 -17.32 -51.10
CA SER A 11 64.15 -17.67 -50.04
C SER A 11 65.30 -16.69 -50.14
N THR A 12 65.59 -15.94 -49.07
CA THR A 12 66.93 -15.70 -48.50
C THR A 12 66.87 -14.53 -47.52
N GLY A 13 67.47 -14.72 -46.34
CA GLY A 13 67.70 -13.63 -45.37
C GLY A 13 67.38 -14.03 -43.95
N GLY A 14 68.19 -14.92 -43.36
CA GLY A 14 68.12 -15.21 -41.93
C GLY A 14 68.71 -14.07 -41.10
N THR A 15 68.05 -13.75 -39.99
CA THR A 15 68.69 -13.18 -38.80
C THR A 15 67.95 -13.67 -37.54
N LYS A 16 68.67 -14.52 -36.81
CA LYS A 16 68.64 -14.84 -35.38
C LYS A 16 67.46 -14.30 -34.56
N ASP A 17 66.58 -15.22 -34.14
CA ASP A 17 66.13 -15.43 -32.76
C ASP A 17 64.91 -16.37 -32.79
N GLN A 18 65.14 -17.63 -33.18
CA GLN A 18 64.16 -18.69 -32.95
C GLN A 18 64.39 -19.25 -31.55
N PRO A 19 63.42 -19.22 -30.62
CA PRO A 19 63.54 -19.98 -29.38
C PRO A 19 63.65 -21.45 -29.78
N THR A 20 64.77 -22.06 -29.41
CA THR A 20 65.05 -23.49 -29.58
C THR A 20 63.80 -24.30 -29.31
N ARG A 21 63.15 -24.80 -30.36
CA ARG A 21 62.08 -25.80 -30.25
C ARG A 21 62.74 -27.07 -29.72
N LEU A 22 62.82 -27.18 -28.40
CA LEU A 22 63.30 -28.38 -27.73
C LEU A 22 62.40 -29.53 -28.16
N ASN A 23 62.98 -30.57 -28.77
CA ASN A 23 62.25 -31.79 -29.12
C ASN A 23 61.57 -32.34 -27.85
N THR A 24 60.39 -32.96 -27.98
CA THR A 24 59.64 -33.56 -26.84
C THR A 24 60.52 -34.49 -25.99
N GLY A 25 61.42 -35.25 -26.62
CA GLY A 25 62.41 -36.08 -25.93
C GLY A 25 63.48 -35.30 -25.14
N GLN A 26 63.83 -34.08 -25.54
CA GLN A 26 64.78 -33.22 -24.83
C GLN A 26 64.11 -32.47 -23.66
N LEU A 27 62.84 -32.11 -23.82
CA LEU A 27 62.01 -31.57 -22.73
C LEU A 27 61.82 -32.60 -21.61
N ILE A 28 61.46 -33.84 -21.95
CA ILE A 28 61.32 -34.94 -20.98
C ILE A 28 62.65 -35.23 -20.29
N LYS A 29 63.79 -35.25 -21.01
CA LYS A 29 65.12 -35.41 -20.40
C LYS A 29 65.48 -34.28 -19.44
N SER A 30 65.15 -33.04 -19.79
CA SER A 30 65.40 -31.88 -18.94
C SER A 30 64.52 -31.93 -17.69
N TYR A 31 63.23 -32.22 -17.83
CA TYR A 31 62.29 -32.47 -16.74
C TYR A 31 62.82 -33.53 -15.76
N TRP A 32 63.24 -34.69 -16.26
CA TRP A 32 63.84 -35.74 -15.42
C TRP A 32 65.17 -35.33 -14.79
N SER A 33 65.98 -34.49 -15.44
CA SER A 33 67.21 -33.95 -14.83
C SER A 33 66.89 -33.08 -13.62
N PHE A 34 65.83 -32.27 -13.66
CA PHE A 34 65.44 -31.44 -12.51
C PHE A 34 64.92 -32.29 -11.34
N ILE A 35 64.09 -33.29 -11.63
CA ILE A 35 63.55 -34.22 -10.61
C ILE A 35 64.65 -35.08 -9.98
N THR A 36 65.58 -35.60 -10.79
CA THR A 36 66.69 -36.43 -10.28
C THR A 36 67.72 -35.61 -9.50
N LYS A 37 67.92 -34.32 -9.82
CA LYS A 37 68.80 -33.40 -9.07
C LYS A 37 68.12 -32.68 -7.90
N ASN A 38 66.81 -32.84 -7.74
CA ASN A 38 66.03 -32.20 -6.68
C ASN A 38 65.96 -30.66 -6.76
N ASP A 39 66.02 -30.10 -7.97
CA ASP A 39 65.98 -28.65 -8.21
C ASP A 39 64.53 -28.16 -8.34
N VAL A 40 63.93 -27.74 -7.22
CA VAL A 40 62.52 -27.33 -7.14
C VAL A 40 62.30 -25.99 -7.85
N ALA A 41 63.15 -25.00 -7.58
CA ALA A 41 63.05 -23.67 -8.19
C ALA A 41 63.29 -23.72 -9.71
N GLY A 42 64.27 -24.50 -10.16
CA GLY A 42 64.51 -24.73 -11.58
C GLY A 42 63.35 -25.46 -12.25
N LEU A 43 62.72 -26.41 -11.55
CA LEU A 43 61.54 -27.11 -12.04
C LEU A 43 60.33 -26.18 -12.15
N GLU A 44 60.02 -25.37 -11.14
CA GLU A 44 58.91 -24.41 -11.16
C GLU A 44 59.01 -23.44 -12.35
N VAL A 45 60.19 -22.85 -12.57
CA VAL A 45 60.42 -21.93 -13.70
C VAL A 45 60.29 -22.67 -15.04
N PHE A 46 60.76 -23.92 -15.11
CA PHE A 46 60.64 -24.75 -16.30
C PHE A 46 59.18 -25.14 -16.59
N LEU A 47 58.40 -25.50 -15.56
CA LEU A 47 56.99 -25.87 -15.68
C LEU A 47 56.10 -24.66 -15.95
N ALA A 48 56.41 -23.48 -15.40
CA ALA A 48 55.71 -22.23 -15.76
C ALA A 48 55.89 -21.88 -17.25
N ARG A 49 57.06 -22.15 -17.82
CA ARG A 49 57.38 -21.83 -19.22
C ARG A 49 56.98 -22.92 -20.22
N HIS A 50 57.02 -24.19 -19.82
CA HIS A 50 56.84 -25.34 -20.71
C HIS A 50 55.79 -26.36 -20.25
N GLY A 51 55.08 -26.11 -19.15
CA GLY A 51 54.15 -27.06 -18.51
C GLY A 51 53.03 -27.59 -19.41
N HIS A 52 52.59 -26.79 -20.38
CA HIS A 52 51.57 -27.21 -21.37
C HIS A 52 52.09 -28.20 -22.43
N SER A 53 53.42 -28.31 -22.59
CA SER A 53 54.06 -29.14 -23.63
C SER A 53 54.80 -30.36 -23.06
N VAL A 54 54.87 -30.48 -21.73
CA VAL A 54 55.56 -31.58 -21.05
C VAL A 54 54.53 -32.59 -20.57
N ASP A 55 54.75 -33.86 -20.90
CA ASP A 55 54.01 -34.95 -20.28
C ASP A 55 54.51 -35.14 -18.84
N MET A 56 53.76 -34.61 -17.89
CA MET A 56 54.09 -34.64 -16.46
C MET A 56 53.98 -36.04 -15.87
N ASP A 57 53.18 -36.91 -16.51
CA ASP A 57 53.01 -38.32 -16.18
C ASP A 57 54.05 -39.21 -16.90
N SER A 58 55.09 -38.60 -17.51
CA SER A 58 56.14 -39.35 -18.16
C SER A 58 56.72 -40.43 -17.24
N ARG A 59 57.03 -41.60 -17.80
CA ARG A 59 57.51 -42.77 -17.05
C ARG A 59 59.01 -42.94 -17.24
N LEU A 60 59.77 -43.00 -16.15
CA LEU A 60 61.20 -43.25 -16.23
C LEU A 60 61.48 -44.75 -16.37
N ALA A 61 61.88 -45.19 -17.57
CA ALA A 61 62.21 -46.60 -17.82
C ALA A 61 63.33 -47.13 -16.93
N ALA A 62 64.29 -46.27 -16.56
CA ALA A 62 65.41 -46.59 -15.68
C ALA A 62 65.02 -46.78 -14.20
N ALA A 63 63.87 -46.23 -13.78
CA ALA A 63 63.40 -46.28 -12.41
C ALA A 63 62.03 -46.97 -12.33
N MET A 64 61.93 -48.19 -12.85
CA MET A 64 60.72 -49.01 -12.74
C MET A 64 59.43 -48.36 -13.28
N GLN A 65 59.50 -47.53 -14.34
CA GLN A 65 58.36 -46.71 -14.81
C GLN A 65 57.76 -45.79 -13.74
N ALA A 66 58.59 -45.33 -12.80
CA ALA A 66 58.21 -44.30 -11.85
C ALA A 66 57.81 -43.00 -12.58
N THR A 67 56.75 -42.38 -12.07
CA THR A 67 56.35 -40.98 -12.37
C THR A 67 57.20 -40.01 -11.55
N GLY A 68 57.25 -38.74 -11.95
CA GLY A 68 57.93 -37.68 -11.17
C GLY A 68 57.51 -37.66 -9.69
N LEU A 69 56.23 -37.91 -9.42
CA LEU A 69 55.69 -37.99 -8.05
C LEU A 69 56.26 -39.15 -7.22
N HIS A 70 56.53 -40.32 -7.82
CA HIS A 70 57.16 -41.44 -7.10
C HIS A 70 58.58 -41.09 -6.63
N VAL A 71 59.34 -40.37 -7.46
CA VAL A 71 60.72 -39.98 -7.12
C VAL A 71 60.71 -38.86 -6.08
N ALA A 72 59.78 -37.91 -6.16
CA ALA A 72 59.61 -36.87 -5.15
C ALA A 72 59.27 -37.47 -3.77
N VAL A 73 58.38 -38.47 -3.74
CA VAL A 73 57.99 -39.19 -2.53
C VAL A 73 59.13 -40.05 -1.98
N GLN A 74 59.82 -40.80 -2.85
CA GLN A 74 60.97 -41.64 -2.44
C GLN A 74 62.11 -40.80 -1.84
N LYS A 75 62.27 -39.55 -2.27
CA LYS A 75 63.25 -38.60 -1.74
C LYS A 75 62.76 -37.81 -0.54
N ASN A 76 61.53 -38.03 -0.08
CA ASN A 76 60.89 -37.30 1.01
C ASN A 76 60.95 -35.77 0.83
N ASN A 77 60.71 -35.28 -0.39
CA ASN A 77 60.71 -33.84 -0.68
C ASN A 77 59.27 -33.29 -0.86
N PRO A 78 58.70 -32.64 0.16
CA PRO A 78 57.35 -32.07 0.10
C PRO A 78 57.24 -30.92 -0.91
N ALA A 79 58.27 -30.07 -1.03
CA ALA A 79 58.24 -28.95 -1.97
C ALA A 79 58.26 -29.40 -3.43
N MET A 80 58.96 -30.49 -3.74
CA MET A 80 58.91 -31.10 -5.08
C MET A 80 57.55 -31.75 -5.35
N ALA A 81 56.94 -32.37 -4.34
CA ALA A 81 55.64 -32.99 -4.46
C ALA A 81 54.52 -31.96 -4.62
N SER A 82 54.55 -30.83 -3.89
CA SER A 82 53.54 -29.77 -3.99
C SER A 82 53.51 -29.15 -5.39
N VAL A 83 54.67 -28.81 -5.96
CA VAL A 83 54.76 -28.25 -7.33
C VAL A 83 54.21 -29.23 -8.37
N LEU A 84 54.49 -30.54 -8.22
CA LEU A 84 53.96 -31.56 -9.12
C LEU A 84 52.43 -31.73 -8.96
N LEU A 85 51.90 -31.62 -7.75
CA LEU A 85 50.46 -31.70 -7.47
C LEU A 85 49.69 -30.48 -7.97
N GLU A 86 50.24 -29.27 -7.81
CA GLU A 86 49.68 -28.02 -8.33
C GLU A 86 49.49 -28.05 -9.86
N HIS A 87 50.39 -28.76 -10.56
CA HIS A 87 50.32 -28.94 -12.01
C HIS A 87 49.49 -30.15 -12.47
N GLY A 88 48.74 -30.81 -11.57
CA GLY A 88 47.74 -31.82 -11.94
C GLY A 88 48.30 -33.20 -12.30
N VAL A 89 49.48 -33.57 -11.78
CA VAL A 89 50.06 -34.92 -11.95
C VAL A 89 49.12 -35.99 -11.40
N ASN A 90 49.02 -37.12 -12.09
CA ASN A 90 48.16 -38.22 -11.66
C ASN A 90 48.71 -38.88 -10.37
N VAL A 91 48.01 -38.65 -9.26
CA VAL A 91 48.35 -39.17 -7.93
C VAL A 91 48.25 -40.69 -7.85
N ASN A 92 47.47 -41.32 -8.74
CA ASN A 92 47.23 -42.77 -8.75
C ASN A 92 48.08 -43.53 -9.78
N ALA A 93 49.07 -42.88 -10.41
CA ALA A 93 49.90 -43.53 -11.41
C ALA A 93 50.67 -44.72 -10.77
N GLN A 94 50.51 -45.92 -11.31
CA GLN A 94 51.22 -47.10 -10.82
C GLN A 94 52.57 -47.29 -11.51
N ASN A 95 53.59 -47.66 -10.73
CA ASN A 95 54.89 -48.08 -11.27
C ASN A 95 54.86 -49.55 -11.78
N LYS A 96 55.98 -50.08 -12.28
CA LYS A 96 56.11 -51.49 -12.73
C LYS A 96 55.79 -52.52 -11.64
N SER A 97 55.87 -52.14 -10.37
CA SER A 97 55.53 -52.98 -9.22
C SER A 97 54.05 -52.85 -8.82
N GLN A 98 53.22 -52.18 -9.64
CA GLN A 98 51.82 -51.85 -9.38
C GLN A 98 51.57 -51.02 -8.12
N ARG A 99 52.61 -50.35 -7.61
CA ARG A 99 52.50 -49.51 -6.42
C ARG A 99 52.22 -48.08 -6.82
N ALA A 100 51.30 -47.41 -6.11
CA ALA A 100 51.05 -45.99 -6.27
C ALA A 100 52.16 -45.14 -5.58
N PRO A 101 52.33 -43.86 -5.96
CA PRO A 101 53.34 -42.98 -5.36
C PRO A 101 53.10 -42.82 -3.85
N PHE A 102 51.83 -42.79 -3.44
CA PHE A 102 51.42 -42.66 -2.04
C PHE A 102 51.84 -43.84 -1.15
N GLU A 103 51.96 -45.05 -1.71
CA GLU A 103 52.38 -46.23 -0.93
C GLU A 103 53.82 -46.12 -0.42
N PHE A 104 54.63 -45.25 -1.04
CA PHE A 104 55.99 -44.94 -0.60
C PHE A 104 56.06 -43.68 0.27
N ALA A 105 54.94 -42.98 0.47
CA ALA A 105 54.91 -41.72 1.20
C ALA A 105 54.93 -41.97 2.72
N SER A 106 55.73 -41.15 3.41
CA SER A 106 55.64 -41.05 4.86
C SER A 106 54.33 -40.36 5.24
N TRP A 107 53.71 -40.75 6.35
CA TRP A 107 52.48 -40.12 6.84
C TRP A 107 52.64 -38.60 7.03
N ALA A 108 53.84 -38.14 7.41
CA ALA A 108 54.17 -36.72 7.53
C ALA A 108 54.08 -35.97 6.18
N LEU A 109 54.60 -36.55 5.10
CA LEU A 109 54.55 -35.95 3.77
C LEU A 109 53.11 -35.76 3.27
N VAL A 110 52.23 -36.70 3.59
CA VAL A 110 50.81 -36.68 3.21
C VAL A 110 50.04 -35.60 3.95
N VAL A 111 50.31 -35.45 5.25
CA VAL A 111 49.66 -34.45 6.08
C VAL A 111 50.00 -33.04 5.59
N ASP A 112 51.28 -32.76 5.36
CA ASP A 112 51.74 -31.42 4.95
C ASP A 112 51.32 -31.06 3.52
N THR A 113 51.35 -32.02 2.58
CA THR A 113 51.12 -31.72 1.14
C THR A 113 49.66 -31.74 0.71
N ILE A 114 48.80 -32.50 1.40
CA ILE A 114 47.40 -32.71 0.98
C ILE A 114 46.44 -32.27 2.08
N VAL A 115 46.66 -32.69 3.32
CA VAL A 115 45.68 -32.48 4.40
C VAL A 115 45.65 -31.02 4.86
N ASP A 116 46.82 -30.38 5.03
CA ASP A 116 46.90 -29.00 5.51
C ASP A 116 46.36 -27.96 4.52
N PRO A 117 46.68 -28.02 3.21
CA PRO A 117 46.06 -27.14 2.21
C PRO A 117 44.54 -27.31 2.12
N LEU A 118 44.05 -28.56 2.21
CA LEU A 118 42.60 -28.82 2.23
C LEU A 118 41.94 -28.27 3.50
N ARG A 119 42.57 -28.42 4.67
CA ARG A 119 42.07 -27.80 5.92
C ARG A 119 42.02 -26.29 5.83
N GLN A 120 43.04 -25.67 5.24
CA GLN A 120 43.09 -24.22 5.07
C GLN A 120 42.03 -23.73 4.07
N GLN A 121 41.81 -24.46 2.97
CA GLN A 121 40.75 -24.16 2.00
C GLN A 121 39.36 -24.33 2.62
N VAL A 122 39.11 -25.40 3.37
CA VAL A 122 37.84 -25.62 4.07
C VAL A 122 37.59 -24.49 5.08
N ALA A 123 38.57 -24.13 5.90
CA ALA A 123 38.44 -23.02 6.84
C ALA A 123 38.21 -21.66 6.14
N ALA A 124 38.86 -21.43 5.00
CA ALA A 124 38.65 -20.22 4.19
C ALA A 124 37.24 -20.17 3.56
N LEU A 125 36.71 -21.32 3.14
CA LEU A 125 35.34 -21.42 2.64
C LEU A 125 34.31 -21.21 3.76
N GLU A 126 34.50 -21.84 4.91
CA GLU A 126 33.61 -21.67 6.08
C GLU A 126 33.55 -20.20 6.54
N THR A 127 34.68 -19.51 6.58
CA THR A 127 34.72 -18.09 6.94
C THR A 127 34.07 -17.20 5.87
N SER A 128 34.31 -17.47 4.58
CA SER A 128 33.65 -16.76 3.48
C SER A 128 32.13 -16.94 3.47
N GLU A 129 31.66 -18.17 3.72
CA GLU A 129 30.23 -18.48 3.81
C GLU A 129 29.59 -17.76 4.99
N GLN A 130 30.20 -17.81 6.17
CA GLN A 130 29.73 -17.10 7.37
C GLN A 130 29.66 -15.59 7.15
N GLU A 131 30.68 -15.00 6.52
CA GLU A 131 30.67 -13.58 6.19
C GLU A 131 29.55 -13.23 5.19
N SER A 132 29.34 -14.05 4.16
CA SER A 132 28.28 -13.82 3.18
C SER A 132 26.88 -13.91 3.80
N ALA A 133 26.66 -14.90 4.67
CA ALA A 133 25.42 -15.09 5.41
C ALA A 133 25.17 -13.93 6.39
N PHE A 134 26.23 -13.43 7.06
CA PHE A 134 26.12 -12.27 7.94
C PHE A 134 25.79 -10.98 7.17
N ARG A 135 26.42 -10.76 6.01
CA ARG A 135 26.14 -9.61 5.13
C ARG A 135 24.70 -9.65 4.64
N GLU A 136 24.22 -10.81 4.22
CA GLU A 136 22.84 -10.96 3.75
C GLU A 136 21.82 -10.75 4.87
N LYS A 137 22.07 -11.32 6.06
CA LYS A 137 21.23 -11.07 7.24
C LYS A 137 21.14 -9.59 7.60
N SER A 138 22.27 -8.87 7.51
CA SER A 138 22.32 -7.43 7.79
C SER A 138 21.53 -6.62 6.75
N ARG A 139 21.68 -6.95 5.46
CA ARG A 139 20.88 -6.37 4.36
C ARG A 139 19.38 -6.54 4.58
N LEU A 140 18.93 -7.77 4.85
CA LEU A 140 17.53 -8.07 5.14
C LEU A 140 17.01 -7.31 6.37
N GLN A 141 17.85 -7.14 7.39
CA GLN A 141 17.48 -6.36 8.57
C GLN A 141 17.30 -4.88 8.25
N ASP A 142 18.15 -4.30 7.41
CA ASP A 142 18.05 -2.91 6.98
C ASP A 142 16.87 -2.68 6.03
N ASP A 143 16.60 -3.61 5.11
CA ASP A 143 15.41 -3.58 4.25
C ASP A 143 14.11 -3.69 5.06
N ARG A 144 14.10 -4.56 6.08
CA ARG A 144 12.95 -4.65 7.00
C ARG A 144 12.74 -3.35 7.77
N ARG A 145 13.83 -2.69 8.21
CA ARG A 145 13.76 -1.39 8.90
C ARG A 145 13.26 -0.30 7.97
N SER A 146 13.75 -0.24 6.73
CA SER A 146 13.31 0.75 5.74
C SER A 146 11.84 0.55 5.39
N HIS A 147 11.40 -0.69 5.17
CA HIS A 147 10.00 -1.03 4.94
C HIS A 147 9.11 -0.62 6.13
N LEU A 148 9.54 -0.88 7.37
CA LEU A 148 8.80 -0.46 8.58
C LEU A 148 8.67 1.06 8.70
N VAL A 149 9.72 1.81 8.33
CA VAL A 149 9.67 3.27 8.33
C VAL A 149 8.69 3.79 7.27
N LEU A 150 8.71 3.20 6.07
CA LEU A 150 7.78 3.56 4.99
C LEU A 150 6.33 3.25 5.39
N THR A 151 6.05 2.05 5.91
CA THR A 151 4.69 1.68 6.34
C THR A 151 4.20 2.55 7.49
N LYS A 152 5.07 2.92 8.44
CA LYS A 152 4.70 3.86 9.51
C LYS A 152 4.36 5.24 8.96
N ARG A 153 5.07 5.73 7.93
CA ARG A 153 4.77 7.00 7.27
C ARG A 153 3.43 6.94 6.53
N THR A 154 3.16 5.87 5.78
CA THR A 154 1.90 5.72 5.05
C THR A 154 0.70 5.58 5.98
N LEU A 155 0.83 4.85 7.11
CA LEU A 155 -0.21 4.79 8.14
C LEU A 155 -0.49 6.16 8.74
N LYS A 156 0.54 6.95 9.05
CA LYS A 156 0.35 8.31 9.56
C LYS A 156 -0.40 9.19 8.54
N GLN A 157 -0.03 9.11 7.27
CA GLN A 157 -0.75 9.83 6.20
C GLN A 157 -2.21 9.40 6.10
N LEU A 158 -2.50 8.10 6.25
CA LEU A 158 -3.86 7.59 6.24
C LEU A 158 -4.67 8.10 7.44
N ASP A 159 -4.08 8.10 8.64
CA ASP A 159 -4.70 8.66 9.84
C ASP A 159 -4.98 10.16 9.69
N ASP A 160 -4.06 10.91 9.09
CA ASP A 160 -4.23 12.33 8.78
C ASP A 160 -5.39 12.54 7.79
N ASN A 161 -5.47 11.72 6.74
CA ASN A 161 -6.57 11.77 5.77
C ASN A 161 -7.92 11.45 6.39
N VAL A 162 -8.01 10.42 7.25
CA VAL A 162 -9.24 10.07 7.96
C VAL A 162 -9.67 11.19 8.91
N ARG A 163 -8.72 11.82 9.61
CA ARG A 163 -9.02 12.99 10.46
C ARG A 163 -9.53 14.18 9.64
N ALA A 164 -8.93 14.46 8.49
CA ALA A 164 -9.40 15.50 7.58
C ALA A 164 -10.82 15.22 7.05
N GLN A 165 -11.10 13.97 6.64
CA GLN A 165 -12.44 13.57 6.20
C GLN A 165 -13.48 13.72 7.31
N ARG A 166 -13.15 13.33 8.55
CA ARG A 166 -14.04 13.52 9.70
C ARG A 166 -14.31 15.01 9.98
N ALA A 167 -13.30 15.86 9.87
CA ALA A 167 -13.47 17.31 10.04
C ALA A 167 -14.43 17.88 8.98
N ILE A 168 -14.26 17.50 7.71
CA ILE A 168 -15.17 17.91 6.63
C ILE A 168 -16.60 17.40 6.87
N SER A 169 -16.75 16.14 7.31
CA SER A 169 -18.06 15.57 7.62
C SER A 169 -18.75 16.30 8.78
N ASN A 170 -18.00 16.67 9.82
CA ASN A 170 -18.55 17.40 10.96
C ASN A 170 -18.96 18.82 10.56
N GLU A 171 -18.17 19.49 9.74
CA GLU A 171 -18.48 20.82 9.20
C GLU A 171 -19.77 20.77 8.36
N LEU A 172 -19.88 19.79 7.46
CA LEU A 172 -21.09 19.59 6.66
C LEU A 172 -22.31 19.30 7.54
N HIS A 173 -22.14 18.51 8.61
CA HIS A 173 -23.21 18.24 9.55
C HIS A 173 -23.66 19.50 10.29
N ALA A 174 -22.72 20.33 10.75
CA ALA A 174 -23.04 21.59 11.40
C ALA A 174 -23.80 22.56 10.47
N GLN A 175 -23.39 22.67 9.20
CA GLN A 175 -24.10 23.47 8.20
C GLN A 175 -25.52 22.94 7.94
N LEU A 176 -25.68 21.61 7.89
CA LEU A 176 -27.00 20.99 7.75
C LEU A 176 -27.89 21.28 8.97
N GLU A 177 -27.37 21.14 10.18
CA GLU A 177 -28.10 21.45 11.41
C GLU A 177 -28.51 22.92 11.49
N GLU A 178 -27.63 23.84 11.08
CA GLU A 178 -27.96 25.26 11.00
C GLU A 178 -29.10 25.51 9.99
N SER A 179 -29.00 24.92 8.79
CA SER A 179 -30.05 25.04 7.77
C SER A 179 -31.40 24.49 8.26
N LEU A 180 -31.41 23.32 8.92
CA LEU A 180 -32.60 22.71 9.49
C LEU A 180 -33.19 23.56 10.61
N SER A 181 -32.35 24.20 11.42
CA SER A 181 -32.78 25.11 12.48
C SER A 181 -33.46 26.35 11.90
N ARG A 182 -32.91 26.92 10.82
CA ARG A 182 -33.54 28.03 10.08
C ARG A 182 -34.89 27.61 9.50
N TYR A 183 -34.99 26.44 8.87
CA TYR A 183 -36.27 25.94 8.34
C TYR A 183 -37.30 25.72 9.45
N ARG A 184 -36.92 25.09 10.56
CA ARG A 184 -37.80 24.89 11.72
C ARG A 184 -38.34 26.21 12.26
N TYR A 185 -37.49 27.23 12.35
CA TYR A 185 -37.90 28.56 12.78
C TYR A 185 -38.93 29.17 11.81
N THR A 186 -38.68 29.09 10.50
CA THR A 186 -39.62 29.63 9.50
C THR A 186 -40.96 28.90 9.49
N ILE A 187 -40.97 27.57 9.70
CA ILE A 187 -42.19 26.78 9.81
C ILE A 187 -42.97 27.22 11.06
N ALA A 188 -42.30 27.35 12.21
CA ALA A 188 -42.95 27.82 13.43
C ALA A 188 -43.54 29.23 13.28
N GLN A 189 -42.86 30.12 12.54
CA GLN A 189 -43.38 31.45 12.22
C GLN A 189 -44.62 31.37 11.31
N ALA A 190 -44.62 30.49 10.31
CA ALA A 190 -45.76 30.26 9.43
C ALA A 190 -46.96 29.66 10.18
N ASP A 191 -46.73 28.70 11.08
CA ASP A 191 -47.76 28.10 11.92
C ASP A 191 -48.38 29.15 12.85
N ALA A 192 -47.57 30.00 13.48
CA ALA A 192 -48.07 31.10 14.31
C ALA A 192 -48.90 32.12 13.50
N ALA A 193 -48.50 32.42 12.26
CA ALA A 193 -49.26 33.28 11.37
C ALA A 193 -50.59 32.63 10.93
N LYS A 194 -50.58 31.32 10.66
CA LYS A 194 -51.78 30.55 10.35
C LYS A 194 -52.76 30.55 11.51
N ASP A 195 -52.31 30.28 12.73
CA ASP A 195 -53.14 30.35 13.94
C ASP A 195 -53.80 31.72 14.11
N LEU A 196 -53.10 32.80 13.78
CA LEU A 196 -53.63 34.15 13.83
C LEU A 196 -54.70 34.38 12.75
N LEU A 197 -54.48 33.88 11.53
CA LEU A 197 -55.48 33.91 10.46
C LEU A 197 -56.72 33.10 10.82
N ASP A 198 -56.55 31.90 11.38
CA ASP A 198 -57.65 31.03 11.79
C ASP A 198 -58.51 31.71 12.87
N ARG A 199 -57.89 32.42 13.82
CA ARG A 199 -58.62 33.26 14.80
C ARG A 199 -59.37 34.41 14.15
N GLN A 200 -58.79 35.06 13.13
CA GLN A 200 -59.47 36.13 12.40
C GLN A 200 -60.67 35.61 11.62
N ILE A 201 -60.53 34.46 10.94
CA ILE A 201 -61.62 33.78 10.23
C ILE A 201 -62.75 33.45 11.20
N GLU A 202 -62.44 32.90 12.37
CA GLU A 202 -63.46 32.59 13.38
C GLU A 202 -64.19 33.86 13.88
N CYS A 203 -63.45 34.96 14.12
CA CYS A 203 -64.07 36.23 14.48
C CYS A 203 -65.01 36.76 13.38
N VAL A 204 -64.60 36.68 12.11
CA VAL A 204 -65.43 37.08 10.97
C VAL A 204 -66.66 36.17 10.82
N ALA A 205 -66.49 34.87 11.01
CA ALA A 205 -67.60 33.91 11.00
C ALA A 205 -68.62 34.23 12.09
N GLN A 206 -68.18 34.59 13.30
CA GLN A 206 -69.06 35.04 14.38
C GLN A 206 -69.79 36.34 14.02
N MET A 207 -69.09 37.32 13.44
CA MET A 207 -69.71 38.56 12.96
C MET A 207 -70.77 38.30 11.88
N HIS A 208 -70.51 37.39 10.95
CA HIS A 208 -71.48 36.98 9.94
C HIS A 208 -72.70 36.29 10.57
N ARG A 209 -72.51 35.37 11.52
CA ARG A 209 -73.64 34.73 12.24
C ARG A 209 -74.54 35.77 12.92
N VAL A 210 -73.95 36.73 13.64
CA VAL A 210 -74.72 37.82 14.28
C VAL A 210 -75.45 38.68 13.24
N LYS A 211 -74.81 38.96 12.11
CA LYS A 211 -75.43 39.72 11.02
C LYS A 211 -76.60 38.94 10.39
N ASP A 212 -76.43 37.64 10.17
CA ASP A 212 -77.46 36.78 9.59
C ASP A 212 -78.66 36.65 10.55
N GLU A 213 -78.41 36.51 11.85
CA GLU A 213 -79.44 36.57 12.91
C GLU A 213 -80.21 37.89 12.87
N HIS A 214 -79.49 39.03 12.79
CA HIS A 214 -80.14 40.35 12.75
C HIS A 214 -80.92 40.60 11.45
N THR A 215 -80.45 40.04 10.32
CA THR A 215 -81.13 40.12 9.02
C THR A 215 -82.39 39.26 9.01
N ALA A 216 -82.35 38.06 9.60
CA ALA A 216 -83.53 37.21 9.77
C ALA A 216 -84.60 37.93 10.60
N GLU A 217 -84.20 38.52 11.72
CA GLU A 217 -85.10 39.28 12.60
C GLU A 217 -85.72 40.50 11.91
N TYR A 218 -84.94 41.22 11.08
CA TYR A 218 -85.45 42.33 10.27
C TYR A 218 -86.44 41.86 9.20
N ASN A 219 -86.15 40.76 8.51
CA ASN A 219 -87.06 40.18 7.50
C ASN A 219 -88.37 39.71 8.12
N ASP A 220 -88.34 39.11 9.32
CA ASP A 220 -89.54 38.71 10.06
C ASP A 220 -90.42 39.94 10.37
N LYS A 221 -89.81 41.05 10.82
CA LYS A 221 -90.54 42.32 11.05
C LYS A 221 -91.14 42.89 9.76
N LEU A 222 -90.39 42.85 8.65
CA LEU A 222 -90.88 43.34 7.37
C LEU A 222 -92.05 42.50 6.85
N GLY A 223 -92.01 41.17 7.03
CA GLY A 223 -93.11 40.27 6.69
C GLY A 223 -94.39 40.56 7.49
N VAL A 224 -94.25 40.88 8.79
CA VAL A 224 -95.39 41.33 9.61
C VAL A 224 -95.99 42.63 9.05
N VAL A 225 -95.15 43.61 8.69
CA VAL A 225 -95.60 44.87 8.10
C VAL A 225 -96.23 44.67 6.72
N ASP A 226 -95.67 43.83 5.86
CA ASP A 226 -96.21 43.53 4.53
C ASP A 226 -97.59 42.86 4.62
N ALA A 227 -97.77 41.92 5.57
CA ALA A 227 -99.07 41.32 5.86
C ALA A 227 -100.11 42.37 6.33
N MET A 228 -99.70 43.34 7.14
CA MET A 228 -100.56 44.45 7.57
C MET A 228 -100.93 45.39 6.40
N VAL A 229 -100.02 45.60 5.43
CA VAL A 229 -100.26 46.47 4.27
C VAL A 229 -101.20 45.82 3.25
N GLN A 230 -101.13 44.51 3.05
CA GLN A 230 -102.01 43.79 2.12
C GLN A 230 -103.48 43.71 2.61
N CYS A 231 -103.71 43.77 3.92
CA CYS A 231 -105.03 43.75 4.55
C CYS A 231 -105.28 45.00 5.42
N PRO A 232 -105.36 46.21 4.84
CA PRO A 232 -105.30 47.46 5.60
C PRO A 232 -106.56 47.79 6.41
N ASN A 233 -107.67 47.07 6.24
CA ASN A 233 -108.94 47.33 6.93
C ASN A 233 -109.39 46.19 7.86
N ASP A 234 -108.54 45.19 8.09
CA ASP A 234 -108.83 44.09 9.00
C ASP A 234 -108.25 44.40 10.39
N GLU A 235 -109.12 44.75 11.36
CA GLU A 235 -108.71 45.12 12.72
C GLU A 235 -107.95 44.00 13.44
N ASP A 236 -108.32 42.74 13.22
CA ASP A 236 -107.68 41.60 13.88
C ASP A 236 -106.24 41.40 13.36
N VAL A 237 -106.03 41.59 12.06
CA VAL A 237 -104.70 41.56 11.44
C VAL A 237 -103.83 42.73 11.92
N GLN A 238 -104.41 43.92 12.08
CA GLN A 238 -103.68 45.08 12.60
C GLN A 238 -103.28 44.92 14.07
N VAL A 239 -104.19 44.44 14.92
CA VAL A 239 -103.92 44.23 16.35
C VAL A 239 -102.90 43.10 16.54
N TRP A 240 -103.07 41.99 15.82
CA TRP A 240 -102.12 40.87 15.87
C TRP A 240 -100.74 41.27 15.33
N GLY A 241 -100.68 42.01 14.21
CA GLY A 241 -99.43 42.54 13.65
C GLY A 241 -98.72 43.51 14.59
N ALA A 242 -99.46 44.44 15.22
CA ALA A 242 -98.91 45.37 16.21
C ALA A 242 -98.39 44.65 17.47
N TYR A 243 -99.11 43.64 17.94
CA TYR A 243 -98.70 42.80 19.07
C TYR A 243 -97.42 42.00 18.75
N MET A 244 -97.37 41.32 17.60
CA MET A 244 -96.20 40.55 17.17
C MET A 244 -94.98 41.45 16.95
N ALA A 245 -95.15 42.64 16.36
CA ALA A 245 -94.07 43.63 16.23
C ALA A 245 -93.55 44.11 17.60
N CYS A 246 -94.43 44.31 18.59
CA CYS A 246 -94.03 44.65 19.95
C CYS A 246 -93.28 43.50 20.65
N CYS A 247 -93.74 42.25 20.50
CA CYS A 247 -93.07 41.09 21.08
C CYS A 247 -91.68 40.86 20.48
N LEU A 248 -91.53 41.01 19.16
CA LEU A 248 -90.25 40.88 18.47
C LEU A 248 -89.27 41.99 18.88
N THR A 249 -89.75 43.23 19.09
CA THR A 249 -88.90 44.35 19.53
C THR A 249 -88.52 44.27 21.02
N ALA A 250 -89.38 43.75 21.90
CA ALA A 250 -89.03 43.52 23.30
C ALA A 250 -87.89 42.50 23.47
N GLY A 251 -87.83 41.47 22.62
CA GLY A 251 -86.73 40.50 22.56
C GLY A 251 -85.39 41.15 22.20
N THR A 252 -85.37 42.11 21.28
CA THR A 252 -84.13 42.84 20.91
C THR A 252 -83.59 43.73 22.00
N LEU A 253 -84.44 44.32 22.84
CA LEU A 253 -84.00 45.19 23.93
C LEU A 253 -83.22 44.39 24.99
N LEU A 254 -83.68 43.18 25.30
CA LEU A 254 -82.98 42.23 26.18
C LEU A 254 -81.70 41.67 25.54
N ALA A 255 -81.73 41.35 24.24
CA ALA A 255 -80.55 40.90 23.50
C ALA A 255 -79.48 42.01 23.36
N ASN A 256 -79.88 43.25 23.06
CA ASN A 256 -78.97 44.40 22.99
C ASN A 256 -78.39 44.76 24.36
N GLN A 257 -79.16 44.63 25.46
CA GLN A 257 -78.63 44.82 26.81
C GLN A 257 -77.56 43.78 27.17
N THR A 258 -77.76 42.51 26.80
CA THR A 258 -76.77 41.45 27.05
C THR A 258 -75.54 41.57 26.14
N GLN A 259 -75.72 42.00 24.89
CA GLN A 259 -74.62 42.24 23.94
C GLN A 259 -73.79 43.47 24.34
N THR A 260 -74.42 44.57 24.78
CA THR A 260 -73.71 45.75 25.31
C THR A 260 -72.97 45.45 26.61
N GLN A 261 -73.54 44.66 27.52
CA GLN A 261 -72.82 44.20 28.71
C GLN A 261 -71.61 43.31 28.40
N ARG A 262 -71.70 42.45 27.36
CA ARG A 262 -70.56 41.65 26.88
C ARG A 262 -69.47 42.49 26.21
N ILE A 263 -69.84 43.52 25.45
CA ILE A 263 -68.86 44.45 24.84
C ILE A 263 -68.14 45.26 25.93
N LEU A 264 -68.87 45.72 26.96
CA LEU A 264 -68.30 46.44 28.10
C LEU A 264 -67.39 45.56 28.96
N SER A 265 -67.73 44.28 29.17
CA SER A 265 -66.85 43.36 29.91
C SER A 265 -65.56 43.02 29.14
N MET A 266 -65.66 42.83 27.82
CA MET A 266 -64.50 42.64 26.93
C MET A 266 -63.58 43.87 26.87
N GLN A 267 -64.14 45.10 26.88
CA GLN A 267 -63.37 46.35 26.94
C GLN A 267 -62.68 46.55 28.30
N ASN A 268 -63.33 46.19 29.41
CA ASN A 268 -62.72 46.26 30.73
C ASN A 268 -61.59 45.23 30.92
N GLN A 269 -61.72 44.02 30.37
CA GLN A 269 -60.64 43.03 30.36
C GLN A 269 -59.44 43.49 29.52
N LYS A 270 -59.66 44.14 28.37
CA LYS A 270 -58.59 44.77 27.57
C LYS A 270 -57.86 45.89 28.33
N ARG A 271 -58.57 46.70 29.13
CA ARG A 271 -57.94 47.75 29.95
C ARG A 271 -57.07 47.17 31.06
N LEU A 272 -57.53 46.13 31.75
CA LEU A 272 -56.76 45.45 32.81
C LEU A 272 -55.45 44.82 32.30
N PHE A 273 -55.43 44.33 31.07
CA PHE A 273 -54.23 43.78 30.41
C PHE A 273 -53.23 44.86 29.94
N LEU A 274 -53.64 46.11 29.80
CA LEU A 274 -52.79 47.23 29.39
C LEU A 274 -52.24 48.05 30.58
N THR A 275 -52.69 47.76 31.80
CA THR A 275 -52.33 48.49 33.02
C THR A 275 -51.67 47.63 34.10
N GLY A 276 -51.25 46.41 33.78
CA GLY A 276 -50.42 45.54 34.63
C GLY A 276 -49.12 45.19 33.91
#